data_AF-A0A7L3L5W0-F1
#
_entry.id   AF-A0A7L3L5W0-F1
#
_cell.length_a   1.000
_cell.length_b   1.000
_cell.length_c   1.000
_cell.angle_alpha   90.00
_cell.angle_beta   90.00
_cell.angle_gamma   90.00
#
_symmetry.space_group_name_H-M   'P 1'
#
loop_
_entity.id
_entity.type
_entity.pdbx_description
1 polymer ?
#
loop_
_entity_poly.entity_id
_entity_poly.type
_entity_poly.pdbx_seq_one_letter_code
_entity_poly.pdbx_strand_id
1 'polypeptide(L)'
;STLQLWLTFAPVADKTAAYFHISLEMVNWLSIVYLLISIPFGLVATWILDTVGLRFAVILSAWLNMAGSIIRVFSILKFVSLGSHSYWYLYIGQCLCALAQPLIIFSPTKLAALWFPDHQRATANMIASMSNPLGILIANVLSPALVPEGKHIPLMLVVYAIPAVTACSLATLGIHEKVPPTPPSASATNSTSKQFLTGLKMLLRNKPYIILMLSFGGGIGMFTCFSALLEQILCEKGYSNEFAGLNGALFTVFGLLGAFLLGLYVDRTRKFIESTKICFCLSALASIMFAVASRFRHQTILLAITSSLFGFFGFATYPIAMELAVECSYPVGEGTSTGLIFVASQIEGAILMVLLQALTVHVTRDPDSACSLDQDGALDWTTPVLVLAGLCSAMACLYVIFFHTDYKRLHAET
;
A
#
# COMPACT_ATOMS: atom_id res chain seq x y z
N SER A 1 7.96 3.09 9.07
CA SER A 1 6.51 3.18 8.82
C SER A 1 5.91 1.77 8.78
N THR A 2 4.61 1.58 8.98
CA THR A 2 4.02 0.22 8.97
C THR A 2 4.15 -0.47 7.61
N LEU A 3 4.05 0.28 6.50
CA LEU A 3 4.22 -0.28 5.15
C LEU A 3 5.63 -0.78 4.86
N GLN A 4 6.64 -0.22 5.53
CA GLN A 4 8.00 -0.75 5.47
C GLN A 4 8.08 -2.16 6.11
N LEU A 5 7.36 -2.38 7.22
CA LEU A 5 7.30 -3.68 7.89
C LEU A 5 6.49 -4.72 7.10
N TRP A 6 5.48 -4.26 6.36
CA TRP A 6 4.70 -5.09 5.43
C TRP A 6 5.57 -5.63 4.30
N LEU A 7 6.30 -4.74 3.62
CA LEU A 7 7.06 -5.09 2.42
C LEU A 7 8.48 -5.61 2.71
N THR A 8 8.83 -5.89 3.97
CA THR A 8 10.21 -6.26 4.33
C THR A 8 10.71 -7.49 3.57
N PHE A 9 9.86 -8.49 3.35
CA PHE A 9 10.25 -9.78 2.76
C PHE A 9 10.04 -9.85 1.25
N ALA A 10 9.17 -9.00 0.69
CA ALA A 10 8.80 -9.07 -0.73
C ALA A 10 9.99 -8.86 -1.70
N PRO A 11 10.92 -7.90 -1.48
CA PRO A 11 12.07 -7.69 -2.38
C PRO A 11 13.14 -8.78 -2.30
N VAL A 12 12.99 -9.75 -1.39
CA VAL A 12 13.96 -10.81 -1.11
C VAL A 12 13.21 -12.12 -0.79
N ALA A 13 12.12 -12.39 -1.50
CA ALA A 13 11.21 -13.48 -1.14
C ALA A 13 11.88 -14.84 -1.34
N ASP A 14 12.65 -15.02 -2.41
CA ASP A 14 13.45 -16.22 -2.68
C ASP A 14 14.48 -16.52 -1.56
N LYS A 15 15.20 -15.50 -1.08
CA LYS A 15 16.18 -15.61 0.01
C LYS A 15 15.50 -15.89 1.33
N THR A 16 14.32 -15.32 1.57
CA THR A 16 13.51 -15.56 2.77
C THR A 16 13.00 -17.01 2.79
N ALA A 17 12.48 -17.49 1.66
CA ALA A 17 12.04 -18.87 1.48
C ALA A 17 13.19 -19.85 1.74
N ALA A 18 14.37 -19.59 1.15
CA ALA A 18 15.57 -20.41 1.35
C ALA A 18 16.06 -20.42 2.80
N TYR A 19 16.08 -19.28 3.50
CA TYR A 19 16.57 -19.19 4.88
C TYR A 19 15.67 -19.92 5.89
N PHE A 20 14.35 -19.80 5.73
CA PHE A 20 13.38 -20.43 6.64
C PHE A 20 12.95 -21.84 6.20
N HIS A 21 13.45 -22.33 5.06
CA HIS A 21 13.04 -23.59 4.44
C HIS A 21 11.51 -23.70 4.28
N ILE A 22 10.90 -22.63 3.74
CA ILE A 22 9.46 -22.53 3.48
C ILE A 22 9.19 -22.26 1.99
N SER A 23 7.97 -22.51 1.53
CA SER A 23 7.58 -22.20 0.15
C SER A 23 7.42 -20.70 -0.08
N LEU A 24 7.53 -20.25 -1.33
CA LEU A 24 7.24 -18.86 -1.73
C LEU A 24 5.80 -18.46 -1.38
N GLU A 25 4.86 -19.41 -1.45
CA GLU A 25 3.48 -19.18 -1.04
C GLU A 25 3.39 -18.76 0.44
N MET A 26 4.13 -19.44 1.33
CA MET A 26 4.19 -19.07 2.75
C MET A 26 4.79 -17.68 2.95
N VAL A 27 5.78 -17.27 2.14
CA VAL A 27 6.31 -15.90 2.17
C VAL A 27 5.25 -14.90 1.70
N ASN A 28 4.48 -15.22 0.65
CA ASN A 28 3.40 -14.37 0.16
C ASN A 28 2.28 -14.19 1.18
N TRP A 29 1.98 -15.21 1.98
CA TRP A 29 1.04 -15.11 3.10
C TRP A 29 1.45 -14.06 4.14
N LEU A 30 2.75 -13.77 4.32
CA LEU A 30 3.23 -12.67 5.17
C LEU A 30 2.83 -11.28 4.64
N SER A 31 2.55 -11.15 3.34
CA SER A 31 2.03 -9.93 2.72
C SER A 31 0.50 -9.94 2.66
N ILE A 32 -0.13 -11.07 2.35
CA ILE A 32 -1.60 -11.23 2.30
C ILE A 32 -2.23 -10.93 3.66
N VAL A 33 -1.57 -11.31 4.76
CA VAL A 33 -2.10 -11.10 6.12
C VAL A 33 -2.35 -9.63 6.45
N TYR A 34 -1.57 -8.70 5.88
CA TYR A 34 -1.81 -7.26 6.03
C TYR A 34 -3.10 -6.83 5.34
N LEU A 35 -3.38 -7.38 4.16
CA LEU A 35 -4.61 -7.11 3.42
C LEU A 35 -5.82 -7.64 4.19
N LEU A 36 -5.74 -8.90 4.63
CA LEU A 36 -6.86 -9.57 5.29
C LEU A 36 -7.20 -8.95 6.64
N ILE A 37 -6.21 -8.61 7.46
CA ILE A 37 -6.44 -8.01 8.78
C ILE A 37 -6.91 -6.55 8.65
N SER A 38 -6.41 -5.81 7.65
CA SER A 38 -6.82 -4.42 7.42
C SER A 38 -8.29 -4.27 7.04
N ILE A 39 -8.95 -5.31 6.51
CA ILE A 39 -10.37 -5.27 6.14
C ILE A 39 -11.27 -5.09 7.38
N PRO A 40 -11.34 -6.05 8.34
CA PRO A 40 -12.16 -5.89 9.54
C PRO A 40 -11.60 -4.81 10.46
N PHE A 41 -10.27 -4.71 10.59
CA PHE A 41 -9.66 -3.77 11.51
C PHE A 41 -9.66 -2.34 10.99
N GLY A 42 -9.82 -2.10 9.69
CA GLY A 42 -9.95 -0.75 9.13
C GLY A 42 -11.19 -0.02 9.64
N LEU A 43 -12.33 -0.71 9.71
CA LEU A 43 -13.56 -0.15 10.28
C LEU A 43 -13.40 0.13 11.79
N VAL A 44 -12.78 -0.80 12.51
CA VAL A 44 -12.49 -0.65 13.94
C VAL A 44 -11.52 0.51 14.18
N ALA A 45 -10.46 0.63 13.39
CA ALA A 45 -9.49 1.72 13.48
C ALA A 45 -10.13 3.09 13.22
N THR A 46 -11.06 3.17 12.28
CA THR A 46 -11.85 4.40 12.03
C THR A 46 -12.66 4.76 13.27
N TRP A 47 -13.36 3.79 13.86
CA TRP A 47 -14.10 3.99 15.11
C TRP A 47 -13.18 4.41 16.28
N ILE A 48 -11.99 3.80 16.43
CA ILE A 48 -11.00 4.16 17.46
C ILE A 48 -10.55 5.62 17.28
N LEU A 49 -10.21 6.02 16.05
CA LEU A 49 -9.77 7.37 15.72
C LEU A 49 -10.85 8.43 15.99
N ASP A 50 -12.10 8.09 15.74
CA ASP A 50 -13.23 9.01 15.93
C ASP A 50 -13.71 9.10 17.38
N THR A 51 -13.70 7.99 18.13
CA THR A 51 -14.25 7.94 19.51
C THR A 51 -13.20 8.09 20.60
N VAL A 52 -12.07 7.40 20.48
CA VAL A 52 -11.00 7.39 21.50
C VAL A 52 -9.98 8.51 21.24
N GLY A 53 -9.81 8.86 19.96
CA GLY A 53 -9.01 9.99 19.51
C GLY A 53 -7.63 9.64 18.97
N LEU A 54 -7.02 10.62 18.30
CA LEU A 54 -5.78 10.46 17.53
C LEU A 54 -4.59 9.98 18.37
N ARG A 55 -4.40 10.53 19.57
CA ARG A 55 -3.27 10.16 20.45
C ARG A 55 -3.27 8.67 20.78
N PHE A 56 -4.42 8.11 21.16
CA PHE A 56 -4.53 6.71 21.51
C PHE A 56 -4.25 5.82 20.28
N ALA A 57 -4.79 6.17 19.12
CA ALA A 57 -4.56 5.44 17.88
C ALA A 57 -3.08 5.39 17.49
N VAL A 58 -2.37 6.52 17.55
CA VAL A 58 -0.93 6.59 17.23
C VAL A 58 -0.11 5.76 18.22
N ILE A 59 -0.35 5.90 19.53
CA ILE A 59 0.37 5.14 20.56
C ILE A 59 0.11 3.64 20.39
N LEU A 60 -1.16 3.22 20.25
CA LEU A 60 -1.53 1.83 20.04
C LEU A 60 -0.85 1.25 18.80
N SER A 61 -0.84 1.99 17.68
CA SER A 61 -0.18 1.56 16.45
C SER A 61 1.34 1.39 16.63
N ALA A 62 1.98 2.26 17.41
CA ALA A 62 3.41 2.18 17.66
C ALA A 62 3.77 0.98 18.54
N TRP A 63 2.96 0.69 19.56
CA TRP A 63 3.11 -0.51 20.39
C TRP A 63 2.88 -1.80 19.61
N LEU A 64 1.85 -1.85 18.76
CA LEU A 64 1.58 -3.01 17.90
C LEU A 64 2.73 -3.28 16.92
N ASN A 65 3.25 -2.24 16.26
CA ASN A 65 4.42 -2.35 15.37
C ASN A 65 5.69 -2.79 16.13
N MET A 66 5.93 -2.26 17.33
CA MET A 66 7.07 -2.64 18.15
C MET A 66 6.97 -4.11 18.59
N ALA A 67 5.83 -4.50 19.16
CA ALA A 67 5.59 -5.88 19.60
C ALA A 67 5.71 -6.86 18.43
N GLY A 68 5.09 -6.55 17.29
CA GLY A 68 5.18 -7.38 16.09
C GLY A 68 6.61 -7.49 15.55
N SER A 69 7.38 -6.40 15.55
CA SER A 69 8.79 -6.41 15.13
C SER A 69 9.68 -7.23 16.07
N ILE A 70 9.47 -7.13 17.38
CA ILE A 70 10.19 -7.93 18.38
C ILE A 70 9.86 -9.42 18.22
N ILE A 71 8.59 -9.76 18.02
CA ILE A 71 8.15 -11.14 17.77
C ILE A 71 8.76 -11.71 16.49
N ARG A 72 8.91 -10.90 15.44
CA ARG A 72 9.66 -11.29 14.24
C ARG A 72 11.13 -11.56 14.54
N VAL A 73 11.78 -10.78 15.39
CA VAL A 73 13.18 -11.04 15.81
C VAL A 73 13.29 -12.32 16.63
N PHE A 74 12.26 -12.72 17.40
CA PHE A 74 12.29 -14.02 18.08
C PHE A 74 12.39 -15.22 17.12
N SER A 75 11.91 -15.09 15.87
CA SER A 75 11.99 -16.17 14.86
C SER A 75 13.41 -16.57 14.45
N ILE A 76 14.42 -15.73 14.73
CA ILE A 76 15.82 -15.98 14.35
C ILE A 76 16.73 -16.38 15.52
N LEU A 77 16.20 -16.40 16.76
CA LEU A 77 17.02 -16.66 17.94
C LEU A 77 17.35 -18.15 18.04
N LYS A 78 18.59 -18.48 17.63
CA LYS A 78 19.13 -19.86 17.63
C LYS A 78 19.15 -20.54 19.01
N PHE A 79 19.07 -19.79 20.11
CA PHE A 79 18.99 -20.34 21.48
C PHE A 79 17.66 -21.03 21.77
N VAL A 80 16.59 -20.68 21.04
CA VAL A 80 15.33 -21.39 21.08
C VAL A 80 15.33 -22.28 19.83
N SER A 81 15.58 -23.58 19.96
CA SER A 81 15.54 -24.54 18.85
C SER A 81 14.11 -24.65 18.31
N LEU A 82 13.72 -23.68 17.50
CA LEU A 82 12.36 -23.50 17.00
C LEU A 82 12.06 -24.37 15.79
N GLY A 83 13.07 -24.87 15.08
CA GLY A 83 12.89 -25.72 13.90
C GLY A 83 11.81 -25.17 12.95
N SER A 84 10.82 -26.00 12.65
CA SER A 84 9.66 -25.66 11.79
C SER A 84 8.71 -24.58 12.37
N HIS A 85 8.83 -24.22 13.65
CA HIS A 85 7.96 -23.22 14.29
C HIS A 85 8.41 -21.77 14.04
N SER A 86 9.63 -21.54 13.51
CA SER A 86 10.19 -20.20 13.27
C SER A 86 9.29 -19.34 12.37
N TYR A 87 8.65 -19.94 11.36
CA TYR A 87 7.67 -19.28 10.50
C TYR A 87 6.48 -18.72 11.29
N TRP A 88 5.99 -19.43 12.30
CA TRP A 88 4.81 -19.00 13.05
C TRP A 88 5.06 -17.74 13.87
N TYR A 89 6.29 -17.56 14.38
CA TYR A 89 6.68 -16.31 15.03
C TYR A 89 6.70 -15.14 14.03
N LEU A 90 7.22 -15.36 12.81
CA LEU A 90 7.12 -14.33 11.75
C LEU A 90 5.67 -13.99 11.43
N TYR A 91 4.83 -15.01 11.30
CA TYR A 91 3.42 -14.85 10.95
C TYR A 91 2.65 -14.08 12.03
N ILE A 92 2.79 -14.46 13.31
CA ILE A 92 2.18 -13.74 14.44
C ILE A 92 2.69 -12.30 14.51
N GLY A 93 3.99 -12.08 14.33
CA GLY A 93 4.56 -10.74 14.34
C GLY A 93 4.03 -9.88 13.18
N GLN A 94 3.82 -10.47 12.00
CA GLN A 94 3.15 -9.79 10.89
C GLN A 94 1.67 -9.50 11.15
N CYS A 95 0.94 -10.40 11.81
CA CYS A 95 -0.44 -10.13 12.22
C CYS A 95 -0.54 -8.89 13.13
N LEU A 96 0.39 -8.75 14.09
CA LEU A 96 0.40 -7.59 15.00
C LEU A 96 0.74 -6.29 14.27
N CYS A 97 1.73 -6.32 13.38
CA CYS A 97 2.06 -5.15 12.55
C CYS A 97 0.93 -4.79 11.57
N ALA A 98 0.20 -5.79 11.05
CA ALA A 98 -0.97 -5.59 10.21
C ALA A 98 -2.10 -4.87 10.94
N LEU A 99 -2.35 -5.17 12.22
CA LEU A 99 -3.31 -4.41 13.04
C LEU A 99 -2.91 -2.94 13.18
N ALA A 100 -1.61 -2.62 13.18
CA ALA A 100 -1.15 -1.23 13.25
C ALA A 100 -1.39 -0.44 11.94
N GLN A 101 -1.56 -1.13 10.80
CA GLN A 101 -1.59 -0.49 9.48
C GLN A 101 -2.77 0.48 9.31
N PRO A 102 -4.04 0.10 9.56
CA PRO A 102 -5.15 1.03 9.38
C PRO A 102 -5.11 2.23 10.33
N LEU A 103 -4.63 2.03 11.57
CA LEU A 103 -4.48 3.11 12.54
C LEU A 103 -3.53 4.20 12.04
N ILE A 104 -2.39 3.82 11.45
CA ILE A 104 -1.43 4.79 10.90
C ILE A 104 -1.96 5.41 9.60
N ILE A 105 -2.59 4.63 8.72
CA ILE A 105 -3.04 5.15 7.42
C ILE A 105 -4.13 6.21 7.54
N PHE A 106 -5.02 6.08 8.54
CA PHE A 106 -6.09 7.06 8.76
C PHE A 106 -5.70 8.22 9.68
N SER A 107 -4.54 8.13 10.34
CA SER A 107 -4.05 9.18 11.25
C SER A 107 -3.76 10.53 10.56
N PRO A 108 -3.09 10.60 9.40
CA PRO A 108 -2.86 11.86 8.65
C PRO A 108 -4.13 12.69 8.41
N THR A 109 -5.19 12.06 7.92
CA THR A 109 -6.47 12.74 7.64
C THR A 109 -7.07 13.33 8.91
N LYS A 110 -7.07 12.56 10.02
CA LYS A 110 -7.59 13.02 11.30
C LYS A 110 -6.72 14.12 11.92
N LEU A 111 -5.39 14.01 11.79
CA LEU A 111 -4.44 15.03 12.24
C LEU A 111 -4.65 16.34 11.49
N ALA A 112 -4.76 16.29 10.16
CA ALA A 112 -5.02 17.45 9.31
C ALA A 112 -6.33 18.15 9.71
N ALA A 113 -7.40 17.38 9.95
CA ALA A 113 -8.69 17.93 10.36
C ALA A 113 -8.68 18.59 11.75
N LEU A 114 -7.90 18.06 12.70
CA LEU A 114 -7.90 18.52 14.10
C LEU A 114 -6.91 19.66 14.37
N TRP A 115 -5.79 19.70 13.65
CA TRP A 115 -4.67 20.61 13.95
C TRP A 115 -4.47 21.71 12.91
N PHE A 116 -5.02 21.57 11.70
CA PHE A 116 -4.79 22.54 10.62
C PHE A 116 -6.09 23.25 10.19
N PRO A 117 -6.01 24.56 9.88
CA PRO A 117 -7.12 25.34 9.33
C PRO A 117 -7.46 24.87 7.90
N ASP A 118 -8.71 25.09 7.45
CA ASP A 118 -9.27 24.54 6.18
C ASP A 118 -8.33 24.71 4.97
N HIS A 119 -7.67 25.86 4.83
CA HIS A 119 -6.77 26.16 3.71
C HIS A 119 -5.43 25.40 3.73
N GLN A 120 -5.04 24.81 4.86
CA GLN A 120 -3.80 24.04 5.01
C GLN A 120 -4.02 22.54 5.19
N ARG A 121 -5.26 22.08 5.37
CA ARG A 121 -5.57 20.66 5.65
C ARG A 121 -5.13 19.74 4.52
N ALA A 122 -5.43 20.09 3.27
CA ALA A 122 -5.10 19.27 2.11
C ALA A 122 -3.57 19.05 2.00
N THR A 123 -2.79 20.12 2.13
CA THR A 123 -1.31 20.06 2.08
C THR A 123 -0.75 19.25 3.26
N ALA A 124 -1.25 19.46 4.48
CA ALA A 124 -0.81 18.72 5.65
C ALA A 124 -1.12 17.21 5.53
N ASN A 125 -2.33 16.87 5.07
CA ASN A 125 -2.72 15.48 4.83
C ASN A 125 -1.86 14.84 3.74
N MET A 126 -1.58 15.55 2.66
CA MET A 126 -0.72 15.09 1.57
C MET A 126 0.68 14.77 2.10
N ILE A 127 1.36 15.71 2.75
CA ILE A 127 2.73 15.51 3.28
C ILE A 127 2.78 14.32 4.24
N ALA A 128 1.83 14.24 5.17
CA ALA A 128 1.77 13.14 6.14
C ALA A 128 1.50 11.79 5.44
N SER A 129 0.58 11.75 4.48
CA SER A 129 0.24 10.54 3.71
C SER A 129 1.38 10.07 2.81
N MET A 130 2.24 10.96 2.30
CA MET A 130 3.43 10.59 1.50
C MET A 130 4.47 9.78 2.28
N SER A 131 4.43 9.80 3.63
CA SER A 131 5.26 8.95 4.47
C SER A 131 5.03 7.44 4.24
N ASN A 132 3.84 7.08 3.76
CA ASN A 132 3.44 5.70 3.48
C ASN A 132 4.21 5.10 2.29
N PRO A 133 4.10 5.64 1.07
CA PRO A 133 4.92 5.22 -0.07
C PRO A 133 6.42 5.38 0.16
N LEU A 134 6.87 6.38 0.93
CA LEU A 134 8.28 6.46 1.32
C LEU A 134 8.76 5.20 2.08
N GLY A 135 7.90 4.61 2.90
CA GLY A 135 8.17 3.32 3.56
C GLY A 135 8.37 2.15 2.59
N ILE A 136 7.56 2.11 1.54
CA ILE A 136 7.63 1.11 0.48
C ILE A 136 8.94 1.28 -0.31
N LEU A 137 9.29 2.52 -0.65
CA LEU A 137 10.56 2.85 -1.28
C LEU A 137 11.75 2.37 -0.45
N ILE A 138 11.77 2.70 0.84
CA ILE A 138 12.84 2.25 1.74
C ILE A 138 12.90 0.72 1.78
N ALA A 139 11.75 0.02 1.84
CA ALA A 139 11.76 -1.43 1.87
C ALA A 139 12.35 -2.06 0.59
N ASN A 140 11.97 -1.54 -0.57
CA ASN A 140 12.45 -2.00 -1.87
C ASN A 140 13.95 -1.80 -2.07
N VAL A 141 14.55 -0.75 -1.50
CA VAL A 141 16.00 -0.50 -1.60
C VAL A 141 16.77 -1.20 -0.48
N LEU A 142 16.27 -1.11 0.76
CA LEU A 142 16.99 -1.55 1.95
C LEU A 142 16.98 -3.07 2.10
N SER A 143 15.88 -3.75 1.76
CA SER A 143 15.82 -5.22 1.90
C SER A 143 16.86 -5.95 1.04
N PRO A 144 16.97 -5.69 -0.28
CA PRO A 144 18.00 -6.33 -1.10
C PRO A 144 19.42 -5.92 -0.68
N ALA A 145 19.64 -4.64 -0.32
CA ALA A 145 20.95 -4.16 0.11
C ALA A 145 21.44 -4.81 1.42
N LEU A 146 20.51 -5.11 2.35
CA LEU A 146 20.85 -5.81 3.60
C LEU A 146 20.95 -7.32 3.44
N VAL A 147 20.33 -7.89 2.40
CA VAL A 147 20.30 -9.35 2.17
C VAL A 147 20.85 -9.73 0.79
N PRO A 148 22.17 -9.56 0.55
CA PRO A 148 22.81 -10.14 -0.65
C PRO A 148 22.75 -11.68 -0.66
N GLU A 149 22.75 -12.27 0.53
CA GLU A 149 22.68 -13.72 0.75
C GLU A 149 21.71 -14.02 1.90
N GLY A 150 21.03 -15.18 1.87
CA GLY A 150 20.03 -15.58 2.87
C GLY A 150 20.52 -15.56 4.31
N LYS A 151 21.83 -15.74 4.55
CA LYS A 151 22.44 -15.65 5.90
C LYS A 151 22.26 -14.29 6.59
N HIS A 152 21.93 -13.24 5.85
CA HIS A 152 21.75 -11.88 6.36
C HIS A 152 20.28 -11.53 6.71
N ILE A 153 19.33 -12.46 6.51
CA ILE A 153 17.93 -12.28 6.95
C ILE A 153 17.81 -11.88 8.44
N PRO A 154 18.59 -12.47 9.38
CA PRO A 154 18.63 -12.01 10.77
C PRO A 154 18.97 -10.53 10.94
N LEU A 155 19.98 -10.04 10.20
CA LEU A 155 20.40 -8.64 10.25
C LEU A 155 19.28 -7.74 9.76
N MET A 156 18.63 -8.09 8.66
CA MET A 156 17.47 -7.35 8.13
C MET A 156 16.38 -7.23 9.20
N LEU A 157 15.99 -8.32 9.87
CA LEU A 157 14.92 -8.26 10.88
C LEU A 157 15.26 -7.35 12.06
N VAL A 158 16.51 -7.36 12.53
CA VAL A 158 16.98 -6.47 13.60
C VAL A 158 16.96 -5.01 13.13
N VAL A 159 17.46 -4.72 11.93
CA VAL A 159 17.47 -3.36 11.37
C VAL A 159 16.06 -2.81 11.21
N TYR A 160 15.10 -3.62 10.76
CA TYR A 160 13.70 -3.21 10.64
C TYR A 160 12.99 -3.02 11.98
N ALA A 161 13.45 -3.68 13.05
CA ALA A 161 12.92 -3.49 14.39
C ALA A 161 13.34 -2.13 15.02
N ILE A 162 14.50 -1.58 14.66
CA ILE A 162 15.00 -0.32 15.22
C ILE A 162 14.01 0.83 14.98
N PRO A 163 13.56 1.14 13.74
CA PRO A 163 12.57 2.19 13.51
C PRO A 163 11.27 2.00 14.32
N ALA A 164 10.80 0.77 14.46
CA ALA A 164 9.57 0.46 15.20
C ALA A 164 9.72 0.75 16.70
N VAL A 165 10.83 0.34 17.31
CA VAL A 165 11.16 0.62 18.73
C VAL A 165 11.36 2.11 18.94
N THR A 166 12.07 2.80 18.04
CA THR A 166 12.27 4.24 18.14
C THR A 166 10.95 5.01 18.00
N ALA A 167 10.08 4.61 17.07
CA ALA A 167 8.78 5.24 16.90
C ALA A 167 7.86 5.02 18.11
N CYS A 168 7.88 3.83 18.71
CA CYS A 168 7.14 3.55 19.94
C CYS A 168 7.65 4.38 21.13
N SER A 169 8.97 4.49 21.27
CA SER A 169 9.60 5.32 22.30
C SER A 169 9.25 6.79 22.11
N LEU A 170 9.38 7.32 20.89
CA LEU A 170 9.02 8.71 20.57
C LEU A 170 7.53 8.97 20.71
N ALA A 171 6.65 8.05 20.31
CA ALA A 171 5.21 8.22 20.46
C ALA A 171 4.79 8.22 21.95
N THR A 172 5.42 7.37 22.77
CA THR A 172 5.11 7.24 24.19
C THR A 172 5.65 8.41 25.00
N LEU A 173 6.86 8.89 24.68
CA LEU A 173 7.55 9.96 25.40
C LEU A 173 7.25 11.37 24.83
N GLY A 174 6.92 11.48 23.55
CA GLY A 174 6.76 12.77 22.86
C GLY A 174 5.32 13.24 22.72
N ILE A 175 4.34 12.32 22.67
CA ILE A 175 2.93 12.70 22.47
C ILE A 175 2.25 12.92 23.84
N HIS A 176 2.43 14.13 24.37
CA HIS A 176 1.82 14.54 25.64
C HIS A 176 0.39 15.07 25.50
N GLU A 177 0.06 15.76 24.41
CA GLU A 177 -1.24 16.42 24.22
C GLU A 177 -2.20 15.59 23.34
N LYS A 178 -3.48 15.50 23.76
CA LYS A 178 -4.53 14.76 23.03
C LYS A 178 -5.13 15.56 21.87
N VAL A 179 -5.16 16.89 22.00
CA VAL A 179 -5.81 17.88 21.15
C VAL A 179 -5.07 19.20 21.40
N PRO A 180 -4.86 20.08 20.39
CA PRO A 180 -4.26 21.38 20.66
C PRO A 180 -5.15 22.17 21.64
N PRO A 181 -4.56 22.98 22.55
CA PRO A 181 -5.29 23.68 23.61
C PRO A 181 -6.35 24.68 23.09
N THR A 182 -6.33 25.01 21.81
CA THR A 182 -7.37 25.79 21.12
C THR A 182 -7.80 25.07 19.83
N PRO A 183 -9.09 24.76 19.62
CA PRO A 183 -9.57 24.17 18.38
C PRO A 183 -9.39 25.16 17.21
N PRO A 184 -8.78 24.76 16.08
CA PRO A 184 -8.40 25.68 15.00
C PRO A 184 -9.57 26.13 14.10
N SER A 185 -10.76 25.53 14.19
CA SER A 185 -11.93 25.93 13.39
C SER A 185 -13.26 25.51 14.02
N ALA A 186 -14.35 26.23 13.70
CA ALA A 186 -15.72 25.91 14.11
C ALA A 186 -16.19 24.52 13.61
N SER A 187 -15.56 23.99 12.55
CA SER A 187 -15.76 22.64 12.00
C SER A 187 -15.24 21.53 12.93
N ALA A 188 -14.32 21.84 13.86
CA ALA A 188 -13.88 20.91 14.91
C ALA A 188 -14.86 20.86 16.10
N THR A 189 -15.69 21.89 16.27
CA THR A 189 -16.69 22.00 17.35
C THR A 189 -18.05 21.46 16.95
N ASN A 190 -18.40 21.57 15.66
CA ASN A 190 -19.62 21.01 15.10
C ASN A 190 -19.29 19.71 14.34
N SER A 191 -19.41 18.58 15.02
CA SER A 191 -19.50 17.26 14.37
C SER A 191 -20.80 17.16 13.54
N THR A 192 -20.87 17.87 12.41
CA THR A 192 -21.93 17.75 11.39
C THR A 192 -21.80 16.45 10.57
N SER A 193 -20.81 15.60 10.88
CA SER A 193 -20.79 14.23 10.36
C SER A 193 -21.99 13.47 10.93
N LYS A 194 -22.92 13.11 10.05
CA LYS A 194 -23.98 12.13 10.39
C LYS A 194 -23.34 10.86 10.98
N GLN A 195 -24.07 10.14 11.82
CA GLN A 195 -23.62 8.88 12.41
C GLN A 195 -22.95 7.99 11.35
N PHE A 196 -21.80 7.40 11.71
CA PHE A 196 -20.95 6.59 10.81
C PHE A 196 -21.75 5.59 9.96
N LEU A 197 -22.68 4.85 10.59
CA LEU A 197 -23.56 3.88 9.93
C LEU A 197 -24.51 4.53 8.90
N THR A 198 -25.04 5.72 9.19
CA THR A 198 -25.87 6.48 8.27
C THR A 198 -25.05 6.98 7.08
N GLY A 199 -23.84 7.47 7.34
CA GLY A 199 -22.89 7.88 6.29
C GLY A 199 -22.53 6.72 5.36
N LEU A 200 -22.21 5.54 5.92
CA LEU A 200 -21.92 4.32 5.16
C LEU A 200 -23.08 3.92 4.23
N LYS A 201 -24.32 3.93 4.73
CA LYS A 201 -25.51 3.63 3.92
C LYS A 201 -25.74 4.63 2.78
N MET A 202 -25.38 5.90 2.99
CA MET A 202 -25.47 6.93 1.95
C MET A 202 -24.40 6.71 0.86
N LEU A 203 -23.15 6.41 1.26
CA LEU A 203 -22.05 6.13 0.33
C LEU A 203 -22.35 4.92 -0.56
N LEU A 204 -22.82 3.81 0.04
CA LEU A 204 -23.16 2.58 -0.69
C LEU A 204 -24.40 2.69 -1.58
N ARG A 205 -25.13 3.81 -1.55
CA ARG A 205 -26.23 4.10 -2.50
C ARG A 205 -25.80 5.07 -3.60
N ASN A 206 -24.65 5.72 -3.46
CA ASN A 206 -24.19 6.74 -4.39
C ASN A 206 -23.40 6.11 -5.54
N LYS A 207 -24.01 6.01 -6.73
CA LYS A 207 -23.43 5.31 -7.89
C LYS A 207 -22.05 5.86 -8.31
N PRO A 208 -21.85 7.18 -8.51
CA PRO A 208 -20.52 7.75 -8.79
C PRO A 208 -19.46 7.35 -7.76
N TYR A 209 -19.83 7.35 -6.48
CA TYR A 209 -18.93 7.00 -5.40
C TYR A 209 -18.54 5.52 -5.43
N ILE A 210 -19.48 4.62 -5.69
CA ILE A 210 -19.19 3.18 -5.81
C ILE A 210 -18.24 2.91 -6.99
N ILE A 211 -18.45 3.58 -8.13
CA ILE A 211 -17.56 3.43 -9.30
C ILE A 211 -16.16 3.93 -8.96
N LEU A 212 -16.03 5.09 -8.29
CA LEU A 212 -14.76 5.61 -7.84
C LEU A 212 -14.09 4.65 -6.85
N MET A 213 -14.84 4.15 -5.87
CA MET A 213 -14.36 3.24 -4.85
C MET A 213 -13.80 1.94 -5.45
N LEU A 214 -14.51 1.32 -6.40
CA LEU A 214 -14.06 0.10 -7.06
C LEU A 214 -12.86 0.38 -7.98
N SER A 215 -12.91 1.46 -8.77
CA SER A 215 -11.85 1.72 -9.77
C SER A 215 -10.54 2.17 -9.10
N PHE A 216 -10.63 3.10 -8.16
CA PHE A 216 -9.46 3.62 -7.45
C PHE A 216 -9.00 2.65 -6.35
N GLY A 217 -9.94 2.00 -5.64
CA GLY A 217 -9.62 0.94 -4.68
C GLY A 217 -8.85 -0.20 -5.34
N GLY A 218 -9.30 -0.69 -6.48
CA GLY A 218 -8.54 -1.71 -7.20
C GLY A 218 -7.25 -1.18 -7.82
N GLY A 219 -7.15 0.12 -8.16
CA GLY A 219 -5.86 0.74 -8.50
C GLY A 219 -4.84 0.63 -7.36
N ILE A 220 -5.25 0.90 -6.11
CA ILE A 220 -4.42 0.70 -4.91
C ILE A 220 -4.12 -0.80 -4.68
N GLY A 221 -5.10 -1.67 -4.89
CA GLY A 221 -4.92 -3.12 -4.79
C GLY A 221 -3.91 -3.67 -5.81
N MET A 222 -4.00 -3.22 -7.06
CA MET A 222 -3.09 -3.51 -8.16
C MET A 222 -1.66 -3.06 -7.85
N PHE A 223 -1.50 -1.83 -7.36
CA PHE A 223 -0.22 -1.30 -6.89
C PHE A 223 0.38 -2.18 -5.78
N THR A 224 -0.47 -2.63 -4.87
CA THR A 224 -0.08 -3.45 -3.72
C THR A 224 0.39 -4.83 -4.17
N CYS A 225 -0.33 -5.47 -5.09
CA CYS A 225 0.07 -6.74 -5.70
C CYS A 225 1.37 -6.61 -6.50
N PHE A 226 1.46 -5.56 -7.33
CA PHE A 226 2.66 -5.29 -8.11
C PHE A 226 3.89 -5.14 -7.20
N SER A 227 3.78 -4.33 -6.13
CA SER A 227 4.89 -4.10 -5.20
C SER A 227 5.31 -5.37 -4.45
N ALA A 228 4.36 -6.22 -4.05
CA ALA A 228 4.65 -7.43 -3.29
C ALA A 228 5.23 -8.57 -4.14
N LEU A 229 4.86 -8.65 -5.42
CA LEU A 229 5.20 -9.77 -6.30
C LEU A 229 6.31 -9.41 -7.32
N LEU A 230 6.76 -8.16 -7.36
CA LEU A 230 7.73 -7.67 -8.34
C LEU A 230 9.02 -8.49 -8.37
N GLU A 231 9.56 -8.84 -7.21
CA GLU A 231 10.79 -9.65 -7.13
C GLU A 231 10.57 -11.03 -7.72
N GLN A 232 9.51 -11.74 -7.33
CA GLN A 232 9.21 -13.06 -7.88
C GLN A 232 9.02 -13.05 -9.40
N ILE A 233 8.36 -12.01 -9.94
CA ILE A 233 8.17 -11.83 -11.39
C ILE A 233 9.51 -11.67 -12.13
N LEU A 234 10.44 -10.90 -11.56
CA LEU A 234 11.72 -10.58 -12.20
C LEU A 234 12.78 -11.66 -11.98
N CYS A 235 12.78 -12.26 -10.80
CA CYS A 235 13.69 -13.31 -10.38
C CYS A 235 13.58 -14.55 -11.31
N GLU A 236 12.35 -14.93 -11.69
CA GLU A 236 12.10 -16.03 -12.63
C GLU A 236 12.88 -15.86 -13.94
N LYS A 237 12.94 -14.63 -14.45
CA LYS A 237 13.59 -14.31 -15.73
C LYS A 237 15.10 -14.06 -15.63
N GLY A 238 15.70 -14.30 -14.46
CA GLY A 238 17.14 -14.18 -14.24
C GLY A 238 17.62 -12.80 -13.77
N TYR A 239 16.70 -11.92 -13.34
CA TYR A 239 17.09 -10.63 -12.76
C TYR A 239 17.43 -10.77 -11.27
N SER A 240 18.39 -9.98 -10.79
CA SER A 240 18.78 -9.98 -9.37
C SER A 240 17.77 -9.27 -8.47
N ASN A 241 17.76 -9.62 -7.19
CA ASN A 241 16.92 -8.98 -6.17
C ASN A 241 17.21 -7.48 -6.04
N GLU A 242 18.47 -7.07 -6.22
CA GLU A 242 18.85 -5.65 -6.25
C GLU A 242 18.17 -4.91 -7.40
N PHE A 243 18.13 -5.50 -8.59
CA PHE A 243 17.46 -4.92 -9.74
C PHE A 243 15.94 -4.89 -9.56
N ALA A 244 15.34 -5.94 -8.98
CA ALA A 244 13.92 -5.95 -8.66
C ALA A 244 13.55 -4.87 -7.63
N GLY A 245 14.34 -4.75 -6.57
CA GLY A 245 14.23 -3.69 -5.58
C GLY A 245 14.37 -2.29 -6.19
N LEU A 246 15.35 -2.10 -7.10
CA LEU A 246 15.51 -0.85 -7.83
C LEU A 246 14.27 -0.52 -8.69
N ASN A 247 13.67 -1.50 -9.37
CA ASN A 247 12.43 -1.27 -10.13
C ASN A 247 11.27 -0.88 -9.21
N GLY A 248 11.11 -1.53 -8.06
CA GLY A 248 10.08 -1.18 -7.08
C GLY A 248 10.29 0.21 -6.48
N ALA A 249 11.57 0.59 -6.30
CA ALA A 249 11.97 1.92 -5.87
C ALA A 249 11.66 2.99 -6.92
N LEU A 250 12.04 2.78 -8.19
CA LEU A 250 11.76 3.67 -9.31
C LEU A 250 10.26 3.86 -9.50
N PHE A 251 9.48 2.77 -9.48
CA PHE A 251 8.02 2.79 -9.50
C PHE A 251 7.44 3.72 -8.43
N THR A 252 7.97 3.65 -7.19
CA THR A 252 7.50 4.49 -6.09
C THR A 252 7.95 5.96 -6.25
N VAL A 253 9.22 6.22 -6.60
CA VAL A 253 9.76 7.58 -6.77
C VAL A 253 9.06 8.33 -7.89
N PHE A 254 8.94 7.70 -9.07
CA PHE A 254 8.23 8.30 -10.19
C PHE A 254 6.74 8.44 -9.91
N GLY A 255 6.14 7.54 -9.13
CA GLY A 255 4.78 7.70 -8.64
C GLY A 255 4.59 8.93 -7.75
N LEU A 256 5.48 9.16 -6.79
CA LEU A 256 5.46 10.37 -5.96
C LEU A 256 5.64 11.64 -6.79
N LEU A 257 6.55 11.62 -7.76
CA LEU A 257 6.76 12.72 -8.69
C LEU A 257 5.51 12.99 -9.54
N GLY A 258 4.86 11.93 -10.04
CA GLY A 258 3.60 12.01 -10.78
C GLY A 258 2.47 12.62 -9.94
N ALA A 259 2.30 12.17 -8.70
CA ALA A 259 1.31 12.71 -7.77
C ALA A 259 1.52 14.20 -7.49
N PHE A 260 2.76 14.62 -7.32
CA PHE A 260 3.10 16.03 -7.12
C PHE A 260 2.81 16.87 -8.37
N LEU A 261 3.32 16.46 -9.54
CA LEU A 261 3.16 17.22 -10.78
C LEU A 261 1.71 17.30 -11.24
N LEU A 262 0.98 16.18 -11.17
CA LEU A 262 -0.42 16.14 -11.57
C LEU A 262 -1.31 16.87 -10.57
N GLY A 263 -1.01 16.80 -9.27
CA GLY A 263 -1.67 17.62 -8.25
C GLY A 263 -1.57 19.11 -8.60
N LEU A 264 -0.36 19.63 -8.83
CA LEU A 264 -0.16 21.04 -9.22
C LEU A 264 -0.87 21.42 -10.53
N TYR A 265 -0.94 20.50 -11.50
CA TYR A 265 -1.64 20.72 -12.76
C TYR A 265 -3.15 20.81 -12.54
N VAL A 266 -3.72 19.91 -11.76
CA VAL A 266 -5.15 19.86 -11.48
C VAL A 266 -5.58 21.03 -10.58
N ASP A 267 -4.76 21.45 -9.62
CA ASP A 267 -5.00 22.63 -8.79
C ASP A 267 -5.22 23.90 -9.63
N ARG A 268 -4.44 24.06 -10.72
CA ARG A 268 -4.54 25.20 -11.63
C ARG A 268 -5.68 25.08 -12.62
N THR A 269 -5.89 23.88 -13.17
CA THR A 269 -6.85 23.67 -14.27
C THR A 269 -8.26 23.35 -13.80
N ARG A 270 -8.43 22.91 -12.54
CA ARG A 270 -9.67 22.36 -11.95
C ARG A 270 -10.31 21.23 -12.76
N LYS A 271 -9.53 20.54 -13.60
CA LYS A 271 -9.96 19.44 -14.46
C LYS A 271 -9.68 18.08 -13.81
N PHE A 272 -10.32 17.82 -12.67
CA PHE A 272 -10.09 16.60 -11.87
C PHE A 272 -10.47 15.32 -12.62
N ILE A 273 -11.65 15.30 -13.25
CA ILE A 273 -12.19 14.11 -13.93
C ILE A 273 -11.38 13.76 -15.19
N GLU A 274 -11.11 14.74 -16.06
CA GLU A 274 -10.38 14.53 -17.31
C GLU A 274 -8.96 14.00 -17.05
N SER A 275 -8.26 14.62 -16.09
CA SER A 275 -6.89 14.23 -15.72
C SER A 275 -6.84 12.81 -15.17
N THR A 276 -7.82 12.44 -14.33
CA THR A 276 -7.92 11.08 -13.77
C THR A 276 -8.18 10.04 -14.86
N LYS A 277 -9.11 10.30 -15.79
CA LYS A 277 -9.40 9.41 -16.92
C LYS A 277 -8.17 9.16 -17.80
N ILE A 278 -7.41 10.22 -18.10
CA ILE A 278 -6.17 10.11 -18.88
C ILE A 278 -5.14 9.26 -18.13
N CYS A 279 -4.97 9.48 -16.83
CA CYS A 279 -3.99 8.73 -16.04
C CYS A 279 -4.33 7.25 -15.92
N PHE A 280 -5.60 6.88 -15.76
CA PHE A 280 -6.02 5.47 -15.79
C PHE A 280 -5.71 4.79 -17.13
N CYS A 281 -5.95 5.47 -18.26
CA CYS A 281 -5.61 4.95 -19.58
C CYS A 281 -4.09 4.77 -19.75
N LEU A 282 -3.31 5.76 -19.33
CA LEU A 282 -1.84 5.70 -19.44
C LEU A 282 -1.23 4.68 -18.49
N SER A 283 -1.79 4.49 -17.28
CA SER A 283 -1.37 3.43 -16.36
C SER A 283 -1.69 2.05 -16.92
N ALA A 284 -2.85 1.87 -17.56
CA ALA A 284 -3.20 0.62 -18.23
C ALA A 284 -2.21 0.31 -19.36
N LEU A 285 -1.89 1.29 -20.21
CA LEU A 285 -0.89 1.13 -21.26
C LEU A 285 0.49 0.79 -20.70
N ALA A 286 0.93 1.49 -19.64
CA ALA A 286 2.20 1.20 -18.99
C ALA A 286 2.24 -0.21 -18.37
N SER A 287 1.11 -0.69 -17.82
CA SER A 287 1.01 -2.06 -17.29
C SER A 287 1.13 -3.12 -18.39
N ILE A 288 0.53 -2.89 -19.57
CA ILE A 288 0.67 -3.77 -20.74
C ILE A 288 2.11 -3.76 -21.22
N MET A 289 2.74 -2.59 -21.31
CA MET A 289 4.13 -2.47 -21.71
C MET A 289 5.06 -3.20 -20.74
N PHE A 290 4.84 -3.09 -19.43
CA PHE A 290 5.57 -3.87 -18.43
C PHE A 290 5.35 -5.37 -18.62
N ALA A 291 4.10 -5.81 -18.82
CA ALA A 291 3.74 -7.21 -19.00
C ALA A 291 4.36 -7.85 -20.25
N VAL A 292 4.53 -7.08 -21.32
CA VAL A 292 5.23 -7.54 -22.53
C VAL A 292 6.75 -7.49 -22.32
N ALA A 293 7.27 -6.42 -21.71
CA ALA A 293 8.71 -6.26 -21.46
C ALA A 293 9.26 -7.34 -20.51
N SER A 294 8.49 -7.75 -19.50
CA SER A 294 8.89 -8.80 -18.54
C SER A 294 9.03 -10.18 -19.16
N ARG A 295 8.50 -10.40 -20.37
CA ARG A 295 8.69 -11.66 -21.10
C ARG A 295 10.09 -11.82 -21.69
N PHE A 296 10.80 -10.72 -21.90
CA PHE A 296 12.12 -10.73 -22.53
C PHE A 296 13.24 -10.67 -21.49
N ARG A 297 14.25 -11.53 -21.64
CA ARG A 297 15.48 -11.49 -20.82
C ARG A 297 16.38 -10.33 -21.25
N HIS A 298 17.19 -9.84 -20.31
CA HIS A 298 18.21 -8.78 -20.50
C HIS A 298 17.70 -7.40 -20.93
N GLN A 299 16.40 -7.11 -20.77
CA GLN A 299 15.79 -5.80 -21.07
C GLN A 299 15.68 -4.91 -19.83
N THR A 300 16.80 -4.68 -19.14
CA THR A 300 16.83 -3.93 -17.86
C THR A 300 16.31 -2.50 -17.99
N ILE A 301 16.74 -1.78 -19.03
CA ILE A 301 16.35 -0.38 -19.26
C ILE A 301 14.85 -0.28 -19.55
N LEU A 302 14.31 -1.18 -20.39
CA LEU A 302 12.89 -1.16 -20.75
C LEU A 302 12.00 -1.48 -19.53
N LEU A 303 12.40 -2.42 -18.68
CA LEU A 303 11.70 -2.73 -17.43
C LEU A 303 11.72 -1.55 -16.45
N ALA A 304 12.86 -0.88 -16.31
CA ALA A 304 12.98 0.31 -15.47
C ALA A 304 12.10 1.46 -15.97
N ILE A 305 12.04 1.68 -17.28
CA ILE A 305 11.19 2.73 -17.89
C ILE A 305 9.71 2.38 -17.70
N THR A 306 9.30 1.15 -18.01
CA THR A 306 7.89 0.75 -17.94
C THR A 306 7.37 0.71 -16.51
N SER A 307 8.16 0.24 -15.54
CA SER A 307 7.83 0.32 -14.11
C SER A 307 7.74 1.77 -13.65
N SER A 308 8.67 2.65 -14.05
CA SER A 308 8.62 4.08 -13.72
C SER A 308 7.36 4.76 -14.29
N LEU A 309 7.00 4.48 -15.54
CA LEU A 309 5.78 5.02 -16.17
C LEU A 309 4.50 4.50 -15.50
N PHE A 310 4.47 3.20 -15.16
CA PHE A 310 3.34 2.61 -14.45
C PHE A 310 3.15 3.26 -13.08
N GLY A 311 4.25 3.51 -12.37
CA GLY A 311 4.24 4.24 -11.11
C GLY A 311 3.78 5.69 -11.28
N PHE A 312 4.37 6.40 -12.23
CA PHE A 312 4.06 7.81 -12.51
C PHE A 312 2.57 8.03 -12.74
N PHE A 313 1.95 7.30 -13.67
CA PHE A 313 0.52 7.50 -13.98
C PHE A 313 -0.41 6.84 -12.95
N GLY A 314 -0.01 5.71 -12.38
CA GLY A 314 -0.82 5.02 -11.37
C GLY A 314 -0.93 5.82 -10.08
N PHE A 315 0.22 6.17 -9.49
CA PHE A 315 0.27 6.88 -8.21
C PHE A 315 -0.15 8.35 -8.32
N ALA A 316 0.00 8.96 -9.52
CA ALA A 316 -0.48 10.32 -9.75
C ALA A 316 -1.97 10.51 -9.50
N THR A 317 -2.74 9.44 -9.67
CA THR A 317 -4.19 9.44 -9.46
C THR A 317 -4.56 9.54 -7.97
N TYR A 318 -3.64 9.21 -7.05
CA TYR A 318 -3.93 9.11 -5.62
C TYR A 318 -4.50 10.39 -4.98
N PRO A 319 -3.81 11.56 -5.02
CA PRO A 319 -4.34 12.78 -4.39
C PRO A 319 -5.66 13.25 -5.02
N ILE A 320 -5.77 13.17 -6.35
CA ILE A 320 -6.95 13.64 -7.09
C ILE A 320 -8.17 12.78 -6.79
N ALA A 321 -7.99 11.46 -6.72
CA ALA A 321 -9.07 10.54 -6.40
C ALA A 321 -9.57 10.73 -4.95
N MET A 322 -8.69 11.11 -4.02
CA MET A 322 -9.06 11.43 -2.64
C MET A 322 -9.92 12.70 -2.58
N GLU A 323 -9.58 13.75 -3.34
CA GLU A 323 -10.41 14.96 -3.42
C GLU A 323 -11.76 14.69 -4.08
N LEU A 324 -11.77 13.94 -5.19
CA LEU A 324 -12.99 13.49 -5.85
C LEU A 324 -13.87 12.63 -4.93
N ALA A 325 -13.26 11.80 -4.08
CA ALA A 325 -13.99 10.99 -3.10
C ALA A 325 -14.71 11.87 -2.08
N VAL A 326 -14.05 12.90 -1.57
CA VAL A 326 -14.66 13.89 -0.65
C VAL A 326 -15.77 14.67 -1.33
N GLU A 327 -15.57 15.07 -2.59
CA GLU A 327 -16.58 15.82 -3.35
C GLU A 327 -17.83 14.98 -3.64
N CYS A 328 -17.66 13.74 -4.09
CA CYS A 328 -18.77 12.82 -4.37
C CYS A 328 -19.49 12.37 -3.10
N SER A 329 -18.80 12.34 -1.95
CA SER A 329 -19.36 11.84 -0.69
C SER A 329 -20.11 12.90 0.12
N TYR A 330 -20.09 14.17 -0.25
CA TYR A 330 -20.80 15.23 0.49
C TYR A 330 -22.29 14.90 0.70
N PRO A 331 -22.86 15.00 1.93
CA PRO A 331 -22.31 15.60 3.17
C PRO A 331 -21.68 14.58 4.16
N VAL A 332 -21.15 13.46 3.68
CA VAL A 332 -20.49 12.45 4.54
C VAL A 332 -19.08 12.91 4.91
N GLY A 333 -18.63 12.61 6.13
CA GLY A 333 -17.29 12.98 6.60
C GLY A 333 -16.15 12.35 5.79
N GLU A 334 -15.09 13.12 5.59
CA GLU A 334 -13.88 12.75 4.81
C GLU A 334 -13.24 11.44 5.28
N GLY A 335 -13.16 11.20 6.59
CA GLY A 335 -12.59 9.97 7.16
C GLY A 335 -13.35 8.71 6.77
N THR A 336 -14.69 8.73 6.79
CA THR A 336 -15.53 7.58 6.41
C THR A 336 -15.38 7.26 4.93
N SER A 337 -15.33 8.28 4.07
CA SER A 337 -15.19 8.08 2.63
C SER A 337 -13.83 7.47 2.28
N THR A 338 -12.75 8.11 2.70
CA THR A 338 -11.39 7.64 2.43
C THR A 338 -11.10 6.28 3.06
N GLY A 339 -11.63 6.04 4.27
CA GLY A 339 -11.53 4.74 4.95
C GLY A 339 -12.22 3.59 4.20
N LEU A 340 -13.39 3.84 3.61
CA LEU A 340 -14.11 2.82 2.86
C LEU A 340 -13.41 2.46 1.54
N ILE A 341 -12.84 3.45 0.84
CA ILE A 341 -11.97 3.21 -0.33
C ILE A 341 -10.77 2.36 0.06
N PHE A 342 -10.14 2.65 1.20
CA PHE A 342 -9.02 1.85 1.68
C PHE A 342 -9.44 0.41 1.96
N VAL A 343 -10.55 0.18 2.67
CA VAL A 343 -11.06 -1.18 2.93
C VAL A 343 -11.37 -1.91 1.61
N ALA A 344 -12.03 -1.26 0.65
CA ALA A 344 -12.29 -1.83 -0.68
C ALA A 344 -10.98 -2.21 -1.38
N SER A 345 -9.95 -1.36 -1.32
CA SER A 345 -8.63 -1.66 -1.90
C SER A 345 -7.96 -2.88 -1.30
N GLN A 346 -8.12 -3.12 0.00
CA GLN A 346 -7.54 -4.29 0.67
C GLN A 346 -8.29 -5.58 0.26
N ILE A 347 -9.61 -5.51 0.09
CA ILE A 347 -10.42 -6.63 -0.42
C ILE A 347 -9.99 -6.98 -1.85
N GLU A 348 -9.98 -5.99 -2.74
CA GLU A 348 -9.64 -6.18 -4.15
C GLU A 348 -8.18 -6.62 -4.31
N GLY A 349 -7.26 -6.04 -3.53
CA GLY A 349 -5.86 -6.45 -3.47
C GLY A 349 -5.68 -7.88 -2.99
N ALA A 350 -6.42 -8.33 -1.97
CA ALA A 350 -6.34 -9.71 -1.48
C ALA A 350 -6.85 -10.71 -2.53
N ILE A 351 -7.99 -10.42 -3.16
CA ILE A 351 -8.55 -11.25 -4.24
C ILE A 351 -7.55 -11.33 -5.41
N LEU A 352 -7.01 -10.19 -5.82
CA LEU A 352 -6.04 -10.12 -6.91
C LEU A 352 -4.75 -10.88 -6.57
N MET A 353 -4.22 -10.71 -5.37
CA MET A 353 -2.98 -11.38 -4.93
C MET A 353 -3.12 -12.90 -4.92
N VAL A 354 -4.26 -13.42 -4.46
CA VAL A 354 -4.58 -14.85 -4.49
C VAL A 354 -4.79 -15.34 -5.92
N LEU A 355 -5.53 -14.59 -6.74
CA LEU A 355 -5.77 -14.92 -8.14
C LEU A 355 -4.46 -15.03 -8.93
N LEU A 356 -3.56 -14.05 -8.78
CA LEU A 356 -2.27 -14.03 -9.47
C LEU A 356 -1.40 -15.23 -9.07
N GLN A 357 -1.37 -15.57 -7.79
CA GLN A 357 -0.63 -16.74 -7.32
C GLN A 357 -1.24 -18.05 -7.81
N ALA A 358 -2.57 -18.17 -7.82
CA ALA A 358 -3.26 -19.37 -8.33
C ALA A 358 -3.05 -19.60 -9.84
N LEU A 359 -2.70 -18.55 -10.58
CA LEU A 359 -2.40 -18.61 -12.01
C LEU A 359 -0.92 -18.92 -12.30
N THR A 360 -0.06 -18.94 -11.29
CA THR A 360 1.34 -19.36 -11.47
C THR A 360 1.42 -20.85 -11.73
N VAL A 361 2.34 -21.25 -12.62
CA VAL A 361 2.57 -22.66 -12.97
C VAL A 361 4.00 -23.01 -12.58
N HIS A 362 4.20 -24.14 -11.92
CA HIS A 362 5.54 -24.65 -11.62
C HIS A 362 6.27 -25.02 -12.90
N VAL A 363 7.45 -24.45 -13.11
CA VAL A 363 8.33 -24.79 -14.23
C VAL A 363 9.55 -25.55 -13.72
N THR A 364 9.89 -26.63 -14.42
CA THR A 364 11.07 -27.45 -14.13
C THR A 364 12.33 -26.59 -14.26
N ARG A 365 13.19 -26.63 -13.23
CA ARG A 365 14.41 -25.86 -13.01
C ARG A 365 15.06 -25.33 -14.30
N ASP A 366 14.82 -24.06 -14.60
CA ASP A 366 15.52 -23.34 -15.66
C ASP A 366 16.93 -22.97 -15.15
N PRO A 367 18.02 -23.40 -15.82
CA PRO A 367 19.38 -23.09 -15.40
C PRO A 367 19.70 -21.59 -15.39
N ASP A 368 18.90 -20.76 -16.07
CA ASP A 368 19.10 -19.30 -16.15
C ASP A 368 18.27 -18.51 -15.13
N SER A 369 17.52 -19.17 -14.24
CA SER A 369 16.76 -18.47 -13.19
C SER A 369 17.67 -18.00 -12.05
N ALA A 370 17.50 -16.75 -11.61
CA ALA A 370 18.28 -16.18 -10.51
C ALA A 370 17.72 -16.55 -9.11
N CYS A 371 16.56 -17.21 -9.05
CA CYS A 371 15.89 -17.53 -7.80
C CYS A 371 16.62 -18.62 -7.04
N SER A 372 16.97 -18.33 -5.78
CA SER A 372 17.52 -19.35 -4.88
C SER A 372 16.40 -20.26 -4.37
N LEU A 373 15.99 -21.24 -5.16
CA LEU A 373 14.96 -22.22 -4.81
C LEU A 373 15.57 -23.62 -4.67
N ASP A 374 15.33 -24.25 -3.52
CA ASP A 374 15.97 -25.51 -3.13
C ASP A 374 15.10 -26.75 -3.39
N GLN A 375 13.76 -26.61 -3.55
CA GLN A 375 12.86 -27.78 -3.66
C GLN A 375 11.71 -27.71 -4.71
N ASP A 376 11.08 -26.56 -4.97
CA ASP A 376 9.83 -26.52 -5.79
C ASP A 376 9.94 -25.96 -7.22
N GLY A 377 11.16 -25.67 -7.70
CA GLY A 377 11.37 -25.04 -9.02
C GLY A 377 10.86 -23.59 -9.08
N ALA A 378 11.15 -22.89 -10.19
CA ALA A 378 10.67 -21.52 -10.37
C ALA A 378 9.19 -21.49 -10.78
N LEU A 379 8.46 -20.46 -10.35
CA LEU A 379 7.07 -20.22 -10.75
C LEU A 379 7.03 -19.36 -12.02
N ASP A 380 6.28 -19.75 -13.04
CA ASP A 380 6.06 -18.93 -14.23
C ASP A 380 5.04 -17.82 -13.95
N TRP A 381 5.49 -16.58 -14.09
CA TRP A 381 4.70 -15.37 -13.88
C TRP A 381 4.14 -14.77 -15.16
N THR A 382 4.35 -15.40 -16.32
CA THR A 382 3.89 -14.88 -17.61
C THR A 382 2.37 -14.67 -17.66
N THR A 383 1.59 -15.68 -17.26
CA THR A 383 0.11 -15.61 -17.25
C THR A 383 -0.40 -14.61 -16.20
N PRO A 384 0.05 -14.66 -14.92
CA PRO A 384 -0.35 -13.67 -13.91
C PRO A 384 -0.11 -12.23 -14.34
N VAL A 385 1.05 -11.91 -14.91
CA VAL A 385 1.39 -10.52 -15.29
C VAL A 385 0.53 -10.02 -16.46
N LEU A 386 0.18 -10.90 -17.40
CA LEU A 386 -0.77 -10.56 -18.48
C LEU A 386 -2.19 -10.35 -17.93
N VAL A 387 -2.63 -11.18 -16.99
CA VAL A 387 -3.92 -11.03 -16.31
C VAL A 387 -3.97 -9.73 -15.51
N LEU A 388 -2.89 -9.37 -14.81
CA LEU A 388 -2.72 -8.08 -14.13
C LEU A 388 -2.94 -6.92 -15.12
N ALA A 389 -2.23 -6.90 -16.25
CA ALA A 389 -2.39 -5.86 -17.26
C ALA A 389 -3.80 -5.81 -17.87
N GLY A 390 -4.42 -6.98 -18.10
CA GLY A 390 -5.80 -7.11 -18.56
C GLY A 390 -6.81 -6.52 -17.58
N LEU A 391 -6.67 -6.82 -16.28
CA LEU A 391 -7.51 -6.27 -15.23
C LEU A 391 -7.31 -4.76 -15.08
N CYS A 392 -6.07 -4.27 -15.14
CA CYS A 392 -5.78 -2.83 -15.14
C CYS A 392 -6.53 -2.11 -16.28
N SER A 393 -6.49 -2.70 -17.47
CA SER A 393 -7.15 -2.16 -18.67
C SER A 393 -8.68 -2.21 -18.55
N ALA A 394 -9.23 -3.32 -18.04
CA ALA A 394 -10.66 -3.44 -17.80
C ALA A 394 -11.15 -2.39 -16.79
N MET A 395 -10.43 -2.19 -15.68
CA MET A 395 -10.74 -1.18 -14.68
C MET A 395 -10.65 0.24 -15.25
N ALA A 396 -9.62 0.55 -16.04
CA ALA A 396 -9.50 1.83 -16.72
C ALA A 396 -10.68 2.10 -17.67
N CYS A 397 -11.07 1.11 -18.48
CA CYS A 397 -12.24 1.21 -19.35
C CYS A 397 -13.54 1.42 -18.57
N LEU A 398 -13.76 0.66 -17.49
CA LEU A 398 -14.92 0.82 -16.62
C LEU A 398 -14.98 2.22 -16.03
N TYR A 399 -13.85 2.74 -15.54
CA TYR A 399 -13.79 4.09 -14.99
C TYR A 399 -14.10 5.15 -16.07
N VAL A 400 -13.47 5.07 -17.24
CA VAL A 400 -13.67 6.06 -18.31
C VAL A 400 -15.12 6.10 -18.79
N ILE A 401 -15.75 4.93 -18.95
CA ILE A 401 -17.11 4.78 -19.49
C ILE A 401 -18.17 5.14 -18.45
N PHE A 402 -18.04 4.66 -17.21
CA PHE A 402 -19.11 4.77 -16.22
C PHE A 402 -18.95 5.94 -15.26
N PHE A 403 -17.73 6.46 -15.06
CA PHE A 403 -17.51 7.57 -14.14
C PHE A 403 -17.95 8.91 -14.77
N HIS A 404 -19.14 9.34 -14.36
CA HIS A 404 -19.71 10.64 -14.62
C HIS A 404 -20.18 11.20 -13.27
N THR A 405 -19.67 12.38 -12.91
CA THR A 405 -20.06 13.05 -11.67
C THR A 405 -20.16 14.55 -11.90
N ASP A 406 -21.20 15.16 -11.36
CA ASP A 406 -21.34 16.62 -11.33
C ASP A 406 -20.58 17.17 -10.12
N TYR A 407 -19.90 18.32 -10.28
CA TYR A 407 -19.12 18.98 -9.23
C TYR A 407 -20.04 19.61 -8.17
N LYS A 408 -20.62 18.78 -7.30
CA LYS A 408 -21.65 19.20 -6.32
C LYS A 408 -21.11 20.12 -5.23
N ARG A 409 -19.85 19.97 -4.82
CA ARG A 409 -19.25 20.80 -3.77
C ARG A 409 -18.74 22.12 -4.33
N LEU A 410 -18.10 22.10 -5.50
CA LEU A 410 -17.65 23.31 -6.18
C LEU A 410 -18.83 24.27 -6.44
N HIS A 411 -20.01 23.72 -6.77
CA HIS A 411 -21.25 24.50 -6.95
C HIS A 411 -21.94 24.92 -5.66
N ALA A 412 -21.62 24.33 -4.51
CA ALA A 412 -22.14 24.74 -3.21
C ALA A 412 -21.29 25.85 -2.56
N GLU A 413 -20.04 26.01 -3.01
CA GLU A 413 -19.09 27.04 -2.54
C GLU A 413 -19.07 28.29 -3.44
N THR A 414 -19.69 28.25 -4.63
CA THR A 414 -20.04 29.42 -5.48
C THR A 414 -21.49 29.82 -5.29
#